data_AF-A0A533XVS4-F1
#
_entry.id   AF-A0A533XVS4-F1
#
_cell.length_a   1.000
_cell.length_b   1.000
_cell.length_c   1.000
_cell.angle_alpha   90.00
_cell.angle_beta   90.00
_cell.angle_gamma   90.00
#
_symmetry.space_group_name_H-M   'P 1'
#
loop_
_entity.id
_entity.type
_entity.pdbx_description
1 polymer ?
#
loop_
_entity_poly.entity_id
_entity_poly.type
_entity_poly.pdbx_seq_one_letter_code
_entity_poly.pdbx_strand_id
1 'polypeptide(L)' 'MTHEELEESVPLYAAGALDRIERQALEAHLLSGCASCHSALKDYQSVAALLPLSLSPMRPPRSLKATIMAGRNLAPIPA' A
#
# COMPACT_ATOMS: atom_id res chain seq x y z
N MET A 1 16.20 15.27 -4.39
CA MET A 1 15.69 14.92 -3.06
C MET A 1 16.81 14.22 -2.33
N THR A 2 17.05 14.64 -1.10
CA THR A 2 18.00 14.04 -0.16
C THR A 2 17.43 12.73 0.39
N HIS A 3 18.27 11.94 1.05
CA HIS A 3 17.80 10.73 1.73
C HIS A 3 16.80 11.08 2.82
N GLU A 4 17.09 12.11 3.59
CA GLU A 4 16.32 12.56 4.76
C GLU A 4 14.89 12.97 4.34
N GLU A 5 14.75 13.77 3.27
CA GLU A 5 13.45 14.13 2.71
C GLU A 5 12.64 12.90 2.26
N LEU A 6 13.31 11.87 1.74
CA LEU A 6 12.67 10.64 1.29
C LEU A 6 12.27 9.76 2.48
N GLU A 7 13.11 9.66 3.51
CA GLU A 7 12.80 8.94 4.74
C GLU A 7 11.56 9.52 5.43
N GLU A 8 11.45 10.85 5.50
CA GLU A 8 10.27 11.54 6.03
C GLU A 8 8.98 11.26 5.25
N SER A 9 9.09 10.89 3.97
CA SER A 9 7.94 10.55 3.11
C SER A 9 7.45 9.10 3.26
N VAL A 10 8.24 8.22 3.91
CA VAL A 10 7.92 6.79 4.07
C VAL A 10 6.56 6.52 4.75
N PRO A 11 6.17 7.22 5.84
CA PRO A 11 4.86 7.02 6.46
C PRO A 11 3.70 7.36 5.51
N LEU A 12 3.86 8.41 4.71
CA LEU A 12 2.84 8.84 3.73
C LEU A 12 2.73 7.83 2.58
N TYR A 13 3.86 7.27 2.14
CA TYR A 13 3.85 6.18 1.17
C TYR A 13 3.12 4.95 1.71
N ALA A 14 3.41 4.55 2.97
CA ALA A 14 2.75 3.42 3.62
C ALA A 14 1.23 3.61 3.75
N ALA A 15 0.78 4.85 3.99
CA ALA A 15 -0.64 5.20 4.04
C ALA A 15 -1.30 5.41 2.66
N GLY A 16 -0.53 5.36 1.56
CA GLY A 16 -1.03 5.62 0.21
C GLY A 16 -1.39 7.09 -0.06
N ALA A 17 -0.76 8.03 0.66
CA ALA A 17 -1.09 9.46 0.66
C ALA A 17 -0.16 10.34 -0.20
N LEU A 18 0.90 9.79 -0.77
CA LEU A 18 1.80 10.53 -1.67
C LEU A 18 1.16 10.76 -3.04
N ASP A 19 1.52 11.89 -3.65
CA ASP A 19 1.22 12.12 -5.06
C ASP A 19 2.08 11.24 -5.98
N ARG A 20 1.82 11.32 -7.29
CA ARG A 20 2.52 10.49 -8.28
C ARG A 20 4.03 10.74 -8.30
N ILE A 21 4.46 12.00 -8.23
CA ILE A 21 5.86 12.39 -8.39
C ILE A 21 6.64 12.01 -7.12
N GLU A 22 6.09 12.34 -5.95
CA GLU A 22 6.66 11.97 -4.65
C GLU A 22 6.81 10.45 -4.53
N ARG A 23 5.76 9.72 -4.91
CA ARG A 23 5.76 8.25 -4.91
C ARG A 23 6.87 7.68 -5.80
N GLN A 24 7.03 8.21 -7.02
CA GLN A 24 8.07 7.75 -7.94
C GLN A 24 9.48 8.01 -7.41
N ALA A 25 9.71 9.16 -6.77
CA ALA A 25 11.00 9.49 -6.17
C ALA A 25 11.36 8.53 -5.03
N LEU A 26 10.41 8.23 -4.14
CA LEU A 26 10.63 7.26 -3.06
C LEU A 26 10.81 5.84 -3.60
N GLU A 27 10.05 5.42 -4.61
CA GLU A 27 10.21 4.10 -5.22
C GLU A 27 11.58 3.91 -5.86
N ALA A 28 12.10 4.93 -6.55
CA ALA A 28 13.46 4.90 -7.09
C ALA A 28 14.52 4.76 -5.97
N HIS A 29 14.30 5.42 -4.82
CA HIS A 29 15.17 5.29 -3.66
C HIS A 29 15.09 3.90 -3.00
N LEU A 30 13.90 3.34 -2.86
CA LEU A 30 13.73 1.97 -2.35
C LEU A 30 14.40 0.94 -3.28
N LEU A 31 14.34 1.15 -4.59
CA LEU A 31 15.03 0.32 -5.59
C LEU A 31 16.55 0.42 -5.51
N SER A 32 17.10 1.51 -4.95
CA SER A 32 18.55 1.61 -4.72
C SER A 32 19.04 0.72 -3.58
N GLY A 33 18.13 0.05 -2.84
CA GLY A 33 18.47 -0.88 -1.77
C GLY A 33 18.70 -0.24 -0.40
N CYS A 34 18.14 0.94 -0.14
CA CYS A 34 18.31 1.64 1.13
C CYS A 34 17.69 0.88 2.32
N ALA A 35 18.54 0.29 3.18
CA ALA A 35 18.08 -0.58 4.27
C ALA A 35 17.24 0.13 5.34
N SER A 36 17.57 1.37 5.72
CA SER A 36 16.80 2.16 6.70
C SER A 36 15.38 2.42 6.21
N CYS A 37 15.24 2.90 4.97
CA CYS A 37 13.93 3.19 4.38
C CYS A 37 13.09 1.92 4.16
N HIS A 38 13.70 0.78 3.82
CA HIS A 38 12.98 -0.51 3.77
C HIS A 38 12.48 -0.95 5.16
N SER A 39 13.31 -0.80 6.19
CA SER A 39 12.91 -1.12 7.57
C SER A 39 11.76 -0.22 8.02
N ALA A 40 11.90 1.10 7.86
CA ALA A 40 10.87 2.07 8.19
C ALA A 40 9.57 1.78 7.42
N LEU A 41 9.66 1.47 6.13
CA LEU A 41 8.49 1.15 5.31
C LEU A 41 7.74 -0.06 5.86
N LYS A 42 8.45 -1.12 6.24
CA LYS A 42 7.84 -2.32 6.84
C LYS A 42 7.11 -1.97 8.14
N ASP A 43 7.74 -1.18 9.01
CA ASP A 43 7.15 -0.79 10.30
C ASP A 43 5.89 0.06 10.10
N TYR A 44 5.95 1.06 9.20
CA TYR A 44 4.79 1.91 8.91
C TYR A 44 3.67 1.17 8.17
N GLN A 45 3.98 0.24 7.26
CA GLN A 45 2.97 -0.61 6.60
C GLN A 45 2.21 -1.46 7.62
N SER A 46 2.92 -1.97 8.64
CA SER A 46 2.32 -2.74 9.73
C SER A 46 1.26 -1.93 10.48
N VAL A 47 1.56 -0.66 10.78
CA VAL A 47 0.63 0.26 11.46
C VAL A 47 -0.49 0.71 10.52
N ALA A 48 -0.17 1.05 9.27
CA ALA A 48 -1.12 1.48 8.26
C ALA A 48 -2.21 0.42 8.00
N ALA A 49 -1.86 -0.86 8.02
CA ALA A 49 -2.80 -1.97 7.87
C ALA A 49 -3.86 -2.04 8.99
N LEU A 50 -3.59 -1.45 10.17
CA LEU A 50 -4.53 -1.39 11.28
C LEU A 50 -5.51 -0.22 11.18
N LEU A 51 -5.17 0.84 10.43
CA LEU A 51 -5.99 2.06 10.33
C LEU A 51 -7.44 1.76 9.90
N PRO A 52 -7.71 0.94 8.86
CA PRO A 52 -9.07 0.64 8.43
C PRO A 52 -9.92 -0.02 9.51
N LEU A 53 -9.31 -0.73 10.47
CA LEU A 53 -10.02 -1.43 11.55
C LEU A 53 -10.60 -0.47 12.58
N SER A 54 -10.09 0.76 12.66
CA SER A 54 -10.62 1.81 13.54
C SER A 54 -11.79 2.60 12.94
N LEU A 55 -12.06 2.41 11.64
CA LEU A 55 -13.10 3.13 10.93
C LEU A 55 -14.47 2.50 11.17
N SER A 56 -15.52 3.31 11.09
CA SER A 56 -16.89 2.79 11.07
C SER A 56 -17.14 1.99 9.78
N PRO A 57 -17.58 0.72 9.88
CA PRO A 57 -17.85 -0.09 8.69
C PRO A 57 -18.94 0.52 7.80
N MET A 58 -18.66 0.67 6.50
CA MET A 58 -19.65 1.09 5.51
C MET A 58 -20.32 -0.14 4.89
N ARG A 59 -21.66 -0.14 4.79
CA ARG A 59 -22.40 -1.23 4.12
C ARG A 59 -22.19 -1.16 2.60
N PRO A 60 -21.62 -2.20 1.95
CA PRO A 60 -21.52 -2.25 0.50
C PRO A 60 -22.87 -2.56 -0.18
N PRO A 61 -23.02 -2.28 -1.48
CA PRO A 61 -24.18 -2.73 -2.26
C PRO A 61 -24.34 -4.25 -2.21
N ARG A 62 -25.59 -4.74 -2.12
CA ARG A 62 -25.90 -6.18 -1.99
C ARG A 62 -25.34 -7.04 -3.13
N SER A 63 -25.20 -6.47 -4.32
CA SER A 63 -24.67 -7.13 -5.52
C SER A 63 -23.14 -7.27 -5.52
N LEU A 64 -22.42 -6.46 -4.73
CA LEU A 64 -20.96 -6.35 -4.82
C LEU A 64 -20.26 -7.70 -4.60
N LYS A 65 -20.73 -8.49 -3.62
CA LYS A 65 -20.19 -9.83 -3.36
C LYS A 65 -20.34 -10.75 -4.57
N ALA A 66 -21.52 -10.76 -5.20
CA ALA A 66 -21.77 -11.61 -6.38
C ALA A 66 -20.87 -11.18 -7.56
N THR A 67 -20.73 -9.88 -7.80
CA THR A 67 -19.85 -9.32 -8.84
C THR A 67 -18.39 -9.72 -8.64
N ILE A 68 -17.84 -9.55 -7.43
CA ILE A 68 -16.45 -9.92 -7.12
C ILE A 68 -16.23 -11.43 -7.30
N MET A 69 -17.17 -12.25 -6.83
CA MET A 69 -17.03 -13.71 -6.89
C MET A 69 -17.17 -14.25 -8.33
N ALA A 70 -17.97 -13.62 -9.18
CA ALA A 70 -18.03 -13.98 -10.59
C ALA A 70 -16.70 -13.70 -11.32
N GLY A 71 -15.98 -12.64 -10.91
CA GLY A 71 -14.65 -12.31 -11.46
C GLY A 71 -13.53 -13.29 -11.08
N ARG A 72 -13.74 -14.16 -10.07
CA ARG A 72 -12.75 -15.18 -9.65
C ARG A 72 -12.64 -16.38 -10.60
N ASN A 73 -13.48 -16.47 -11.64
CA ASN A 73 -13.38 -17.53 -12.66
C ASN A 73 -12.23 -17.25 -13.65
N LEU A 74 -11.03 -17.01 -13.14
CA LEU A 74 -9.79 -17.15 -13.90
C LEU A 74 -9.46 -18.66 -13.92
N ALA A 75 -9.11 -19.17 -15.11
CA ALA A 75 -8.90 -20.57 -15.47
C ALA A 75 -8.28 -21.48 -14.37
N PRO A 76 -8.57 -22.80 -14.38
CA PRO A 76 -8.00 -23.75 -13.42
C PRO A 76 -6.47 -23.63 -13.36
N ILE A 77 -5.94 -23.58 -12.13
CA ILE A 77 -4.49 -23.66 -11.87
C ILE A 77 -4.01 -25.00 -12.42
N PRO A 78 -3.08 -25.04 -13.40
CA PRO A 78 -2.54 -26.30 -13.90
C PRO A 78 -1.81 -27.04 -12.77
N ALA A 79 -2.03 -28.36 -12.72
CA ALA A 79 -1.52 -29.28 -11.71
C ALA A 79 0.01 -29.37 -11.67
#